data_AF-A0A938MFJ4-F1
#
_entry.id   AF-A0A938MFJ4-F1
#
_cell.length_a   1.000
_cell.length_b   1.000
_cell.length_c   1.000
_cell.angle_alpha   90.00
_cell.angle_beta   90.00
_cell.angle_gamma   90.00
#
_symmetry.space_group_name_H-M   'P 1'
#
loop_
_entity.id
_entity.type
_entity.pdbx_description
1 polymer ?
#
loop_
_entity_poly.entity_id
_entity_poly.type
_entity_poly.pdbx_seq_one_letter_code
_entity_poly.pdbx_strand_id
1 'polypeptide(L)'
;MPEPQSLSHLEWAAGQETFHVPAARSAEQFACWQAQKRREFVRRFVFRYSGRVSVETGERRQRDGFTQRELWFLTDGQRLFRAFRLEPEKAVPSRPTIVAFMGHGKVAQLLDEPGSYQKALAAAFARDGYLVYAMENVGMGPEGDIHLDLDQAMRLYGWSWYSLLFAHLRMLLDAVFRDAGAQAERVGVTGVSTGGFLALVAAAIEPRVAAASVHGFWGTMRELFIEDRARHCRCGAVTGLLPEFDLPTLAALIAPRPLHFCTAQGDRFRPKEAAQWTERLRPIWRALAPNSPHPAFTSPEGGHTYGLSDAQAFFAAALNHVAPSATDAKRACTGGPNLFGASPSADMACERGIPQQVGASGGHGTGGIANGSSGRKDAKTLGEPELIPHRGLAKLFPENTLPAFAAAAAAGMGAELDVYETSDGQVVVLHDPKVDRTTDGTGHVTKMSFAEVRALDAGRRFHPAFTAVQIPTLREALQTLRERSVRPTPIAIQMKQQHDSFVAKVAAIVREEGVADRAFLFAFASRDAKRVKDIVGDVLVVVAARKPEELASIALNPSADGAWLYFVPTAEQAGILHQAGKRIYISPLVPQNDQTYRCLFAANVTGVCTDHPFECRRVWAVELATRRTTNG
;
A
#
# COMPACT_ATOMS: atom_id res chain seq x y z
N MET A 1 36.49 25.03 9.32
CA MET A 1 35.31 24.18 9.01
C MET A 1 35.27 24.07 7.50
N PRO A 2 35.21 22.86 6.91
CA PRO A 2 34.95 22.75 5.48
C PRO A 2 33.62 23.43 5.16
N GLU A 3 33.54 24.11 4.00
CA GLU A 3 32.27 24.68 3.55
C GLU A 3 31.19 23.59 3.52
N PRO A 4 29.98 23.87 4.02
CA PRO A 4 28.90 22.91 3.95
C PRO A 4 28.64 22.57 2.48
N GLN A 5 28.84 21.30 2.12
CA GLN A 5 28.51 20.81 0.79
C GLN A 5 27.00 20.94 0.56
N SER A 6 26.59 21.55 -0.55
CA SER A 6 25.18 21.61 -0.93
C SER A 6 24.72 20.22 -1.38
N LEU A 7 23.84 19.58 -0.61
CA LEU A 7 23.20 18.34 -1.04
C LEU A 7 22.15 18.68 -2.10
N SER A 8 22.43 18.35 -3.37
CA SER A 8 21.40 18.38 -4.40
C SER A 8 20.48 17.18 -4.22
N HIS A 9 19.23 17.41 -3.79
CA HIS A 9 18.22 16.36 -3.70
C HIS A 9 17.98 15.64 -5.03
N LEU A 10 18.22 16.33 -6.16
CA LEU A 10 18.11 15.75 -7.49
C LEU A 10 19.26 14.80 -7.79
N GLU A 11 20.50 15.17 -7.45
CA GLU A 11 21.67 14.30 -7.63
C GLU A 11 21.62 13.10 -6.69
N TRP A 12 21.22 13.32 -5.43
CA TRP A 12 20.99 12.23 -4.47
C TRP A 12 19.92 11.26 -4.97
N ALA A 13 18.79 11.78 -5.49
CA ALA A 13 17.74 10.95 -6.05
C ALA A 13 18.23 10.21 -7.31
N ALA A 14 19.05 10.85 -8.15
CA ALA A 14 19.68 10.30 -9.36
C ALA A 14 20.82 9.29 -9.09
N GLY A 15 21.32 9.18 -7.85
CA GLY A 15 22.32 8.17 -7.45
C GLY A 15 21.78 6.85 -6.87
N GLN A 16 20.48 6.72 -6.58
CA GLN A 16 19.90 5.50 -6.00
C GLN A 16 19.82 4.32 -7.00
N GLU A 17 20.01 3.09 -6.55
CA GLU A 17 19.78 1.89 -7.38
C GLU A 17 18.27 1.64 -7.55
N THR A 18 17.81 1.31 -8.78
CA THR A 18 16.36 1.19 -9.06
C THR A 18 15.90 -0.18 -9.55
N PHE A 19 16.82 -1.07 -9.90
CA PHE A 19 16.48 -2.39 -10.37
C PHE A 19 16.73 -3.45 -9.30
N HIS A 20 15.65 -3.87 -8.64
CA HIS A 20 15.69 -4.75 -7.48
C HIS A 20 15.04 -6.09 -7.83
N VAL A 21 15.79 -6.96 -8.50
CA VAL A 21 15.38 -8.34 -8.76
C VAL A 21 16.32 -9.26 -7.99
N PRO A 22 15.80 -10.21 -7.17
CA PRO A 22 16.65 -11.13 -6.46
C PRO A 22 17.44 -11.98 -7.46
N ALA A 23 18.69 -12.30 -7.12
CA ALA A 23 19.43 -13.39 -7.75
C ALA A 23 18.76 -14.71 -7.35
N ALA A 24 17.58 -15.00 -7.92
CA ALA A 24 16.79 -16.16 -7.59
C ALA A 24 17.57 -17.43 -7.94
N ARG A 25 17.65 -18.38 -6.99
CA ARG A 25 18.37 -19.65 -7.17
C ARG A 25 17.46 -20.73 -7.78
N SER A 26 16.15 -20.48 -7.88
CA SER A 26 15.18 -21.36 -8.54
C SER A 26 13.94 -20.58 -9.06
N ALA A 27 13.16 -21.22 -9.93
CA ALA A 27 11.91 -20.65 -10.47
C ALA A 27 10.83 -20.45 -9.39
N GLU A 28 10.77 -21.32 -8.38
CA GLU A 28 9.82 -21.20 -7.27
C GLU A 28 10.11 -19.97 -6.40
N GLN A 29 11.39 -19.71 -6.11
CA GLN A 29 11.80 -18.52 -5.36
C GLN A 29 11.43 -17.25 -6.12
N PHE A 30 11.60 -17.25 -7.44
CA PHE A 30 11.20 -16.13 -8.28
C PHE A 30 9.68 -15.93 -8.29
N ALA A 31 8.90 -17.01 -8.40
CA ALA A 31 7.45 -16.94 -8.34
C ALA A 31 6.93 -16.40 -6.99
N CYS A 32 7.57 -16.81 -5.88
CA CYS A 32 7.26 -16.29 -4.54
C CYS A 32 7.55 -14.78 -4.44
N TRP A 33 8.72 -14.35 -4.93
CA TRP A 33 9.07 -12.93 -5.02
C TRP A 33 8.05 -12.15 -5.85
N GLN A 34 7.65 -12.67 -7.02
CA GLN A 34 6.63 -12.02 -7.84
C GLN A 34 5.30 -11.89 -7.10
N ALA A 35 4.83 -12.96 -6.45
CA ALA A 35 3.59 -12.94 -5.69
C ALA A 35 3.61 -11.91 -4.55
N GLN A 36 4.74 -11.85 -3.80
CA GLN A 36 4.94 -10.85 -2.76
C GLN A 36 4.92 -9.42 -3.34
N LYS A 37 5.69 -9.17 -4.40
CA LYS A 37 5.79 -7.83 -5.01
C LYS A 37 4.47 -7.37 -5.62
N ARG A 38 3.69 -8.26 -6.22
CA ARG A 38 2.32 -7.94 -6.70
C ARG A 38 1.41 -7.52 -5.54
N ARG A 39 1.42 -8.26 -4.42
CA ARG A 39 0.63 -7.89 -3.22
C ARG A 39 1.07 -6.55 -2.65
N GLU A 40 2.37 -6.31 -2.57
CA GLU A 40 2.94 -5.04 -2.10
C GLU A 40 2.55 -3.88 -3.01
N PHE A 41 2.64 -4.05 -4.34
CA PHE A 41 2.24 -3.04 -5.31
C PHE A 41 0.76 -2.69 -5.15
N VAL A 42 -0.10 -3.70 -5.13
CA VAL A 42 -1.56 -3.53 -4.96
C VAL A 42 -1.85 -2.80 -3.65
N ARG A 43 -1.19 -3.17 -2.56
CA ARG A 43 -1.40 -2.52 -1.26
C ARG A 43 -1.00 -1.04 -1.27
N ARG A 44 0.08 -0.68 -1.98
CA ARG A 44 0.74 0.64 -1.89
C ARG A 44 0.33 1.63 -2.97
N PHE A 45 -0.04 1.15 -4.16
CA PHE A 45 -0.26 2.03 -5.32
C PHE A 45 -1.66 1.91 -5.92
N VAL A 46 -2.43 0.87 -5.60
CA VAL A 46 -3.80 0.76 -6.09
C VAL A 46 -4.74 1.45 -5.09
N PHE A 47 -5.41 2.52 -5.55
CA PHE A 47 -6.39 3.21 -4.73
C PHE A 47 -7.55 2.28 -4.37
N ARG A 48 -8.03 2.34 -3.13
CA ARG A 48 -9.13 1.49 -2.64
C ARG A 48 -10.39 2.31 -2.52
N TYR A 49 -11.31 2.08 -3.44
CA TYR A 49 -12.68 2.56 -3.31
C TYR A 49 -13.40 1.80 -2.19
N SER A 50 -14.16 2.52 -1.37
CA SER A 50 -15.17 1.92 -0.49
C SER A 50 -16.40 1.55 -1.31
N GLY A 51 -17.16 0.56 -0.83
CA GLY A 51 -18.43 0.18 -1.45
C GLY A 51 -18.34 -0.98 -2.43
N ARG A 52 -19.49 -1.40 -2.95
CA ARG A 52 -19.57 -2.49 -3.92
C ARG A 52 -19.43 -1.95 -5.33
N VAL A 53 -18.43 -2.46 -6.06
CA VAL A 53 -18.28 -2.16 -7.49
C VAL A 53 -19.40 -2.82 -8.29
N SER A 54 -20.08 -2.02 -9.11
CA SER A 54 -21.07 -2.48 -10.08
C SER A 54 -20.76 -1.92 -11.47
N VAL A 55 -21.27 -2.58 -12.51
CA VAL A 55 -21.07 -2.17 -13.90
C VAL A 55 -22.44 -2.00 -14.55
N GLU A 56 -22.74 -0.79 -14.98
CA GLU A 56 -23.91 -0.48 -15.81
C GLU A 56 -23.50 -0.50 -17.28
N THR A 57 -24.33 -1.11 -18.12
CA THR A 57 -24.06 -1.19 -19.57
C THR A 57 -24.98 -0.24 -20.31
N GLY A 58 -24.39 0.64 -21.13
CA GLY A 58 -25.13 1.54 -22.01
C GLY A 58 -25.68 0.85 -23.25
N GLU A 59 -26.41 1.61 -24.06
CA GLU A 59 -26.99 1.11 -25.31
C GLU A 59 -25.91 0.67 -26.31
N ARG A 60 -26.27 -0.33 -27.12
CA ARG A 60 -25.44 -0.81 -28.23
C ARG A 60 -25.48 0.20 -29.37
N ARG A 61 -24.31 0.68 -29.79
CA ARG A 61 -24.13 1.57 -30.94
C ARG A 61 -23.42 0.83 -32.06
N GLN A 62 -23.99 0.89 -33.27
CA GLN A 62 -23.34 0.38 -34.47
C GLN A 62 -22.20 1.33 -34.86
N ARG A 63 -21.03 0.77 -35.18
CA ARG A 63 -19.87 1.48 -35.73
C ARG A 63 -19.43 0.76 -37.01
N ASP A 64 -18.49 1.36 -37.73
CA ASP A 64 -17.92 0.74 -38.93
C ASP A 64 -17.02 -0.46 -38.57
N GLY A 65 -17.54 -1.68 -38.82
CA GLY A 65 -16.85 -2.96 -38.62
C GLY A 65 -17.00 -3.60 -37.23
N PHE A 66 -17.67 -2.94 -36.29
CA PHE A 66 -17.91 -3.44 -34.93
C PHE A 66 -19.11 -2.76 -34.27
N THR A 67 -19.59 -3.33 -33.16
CA THR A 67 -20.58 -2.68 -32.28
C THR A 67 -19.94 -2.27 -30.97
N GLN A 68 -20.33 -1.12 -30.44
CA GLN A 68 -19.78 -0.53 -29.22
C GLN A 68 -20.85 -0.47 -28.13
N ARG A 69 -20.46 -0.75 -26.88
CA ARG A 69 -21.24 -0.47 -25.68
C ARG A 69 -20.40 0.28 -24.67
N GLU A 70 -21.00 1.24 -23.99
CA GLU A 70 -20.39 1.91 -22.84
C GLU A 70 -20.55 1.03 -21.59
N LEU A 71 -19.51 0.98 -20.77
CA LEU A 71 -19.51 0.34 -19.47
C LEU A 71 -19.23 1.42 -18.42
N TRP A 72 -20.19 1.69 -17.56
CA TRP A 72 -20.05 2.62 -16.46
C TRP A 72 -19.73 1.84 -15.20
N PHE A 73 -18.57 2.11 -14.60
CA PHE A 73 -18.18 1.51 -13.34
C PHE A 73 -18.59 2.42 -12.20
N LEU A 74 -19.33 1.87 -11.23
CA LEU A 74 -19.87 2.62 -10.10
C LEU A 74 -19.46 1.99 -8.78
N THR A 75 -19.37 2.82 -7.75
CA THR A 75 -19.38 2.37 -6.36
C THR A 75 -20.52 3.06 -5.61
N ASP A 76 -21.36 2.27 -4.94
CA ASP A 76 -22.53 2.76 -4.18
C ASP A 76 -23.38 3.80 -4.96
N GLY A 77 -23.58 3.55 -6.26
CA GLY A 77 -24.36 4.41 -7.16
C GLY A 77 -23.61 5.62 -7.73
N GLN A 78 -22.36 5.86 -7.33
CA GLN A 78 -21.51 6.94 -7.85
C GLN A 78 -20.63 6.45 -8.99
N ARG A 79 -20.66 7.15 -10.14
CA ARG A 79 -19.82 6.83 -11.31
C ARG A 79 -18.36 7.14 -11.02
N LEU A 80 -17.50 6.14 -11.22
CA LEU A 80 -16.06 6.25 -11.05
C LEU A 80 -15.35 6.58 -12.36
N PHE A 81 -15.60 5.74 -13.37
CA PHE A 81 -15.02 5.88 -14.70
C PHE A 81 -15.86 5.11 -15.72
N ARG A 82 -15.52 5.31 -16.99
CA ARG A 82 -16.14 4.64 -18.12
C ARG A 82 -15.12 3.79 -18.87
N ALA A 83 -15.59 2.67 -19.39
CA ALA A 83 -14.88 1.89 -20.40
C ALA A 83 -15.83 1.59 -21.57
N PHE A 84 -15.29 0.97 -22.61
CA PHE A 84 -16.02 0.62 -23.81
C PHE A 84 -15.75 -0.83 -24.16
N ARG A 85 -16.79 -1.55 -24.54
CA ARG A 85 -16.70 -2.92 -25.07
C ARG A 85 -17.05 -2.89 -26.55
N LEU A 86 -16.11 -3.32 -27.39
CA LEU A 86 -16.21 -3.32 -28.84
C LEU A 86 -16.26 -4.77 -29.33
N GLU A 87 -17.42 -5.17 -29.85
CA GLU A 87 -17.63 -6.48 -30.46
C GLU A 87 -17.44 -6.39 -31.97
N PRO A 88 -16.51 -7.16 -32.57
CA PRO A 88 -16.32 -7.18 -34.02
C PRO A 88 -17.57 -7.73 -34.73
N GLU A 89 -17.92 -7.20 -35.90
CA GLU A 89 -19.00 -7.78 -36.72
C GLU A 89 -18.67 -9.19 -37.20
N LYS A 90 -17.40 -9.43 -37.51
CA LYS A 90 -16.85 -10.73 -37.90
C LYS A 90 -15.81 -11.16 -36.88
N ALA A 91 -16.28 -11.70 -35.76
CA ALA A 91 -15.39 -12.25 -34.74
C ALA A 91 -14.54 -13.38 -35.33
N VAL A 92 -13.24 -13.36 -35.03
CA VAL A 92 -12.32 -14.45 -35.38
C VAL A 92 -12.06 -15.27 -34.11
N PRO A 93 -12.63 -16.49 -33.95
CA PRO A 93 -12.56 -17.24 -32.70
C PRO A 93 -11.13 -17.57 -32.22
N SER A 94 -10.13 -17.54 -33.11
CA SER A 94 -8.73 -17.74 -32.74
C SER A 94 -8.03 -16.49 -32.20
N ARG A 95 -8.60 -15.28 -32.37
CA ARG A 95 -7.98 -14.03 -31.95
C ARG A 95 -8.22 -13.75 -30.46
N PRO A 96 -7.22 -13.29 -29.70
CA PRO A 96 -7.34 -12.96 -28.28
C PRO A 96 -8.36 -11.85 -27.99
N THR A 97 -8.72 -11.70 -26.71
CA THR A 97 -9.36 -10.47 -26.22
C THR A 97 -8.29 -9.43 -25.92
N ILE A 98 -8.49 -8.19 -26.38
CA ILE A 98 -7.54 -7.09 -26.18
C ILE A 98 -8.12 -6.06 -25.21
N VAL A 99 -7.32 -5.64 -24.23
CA VAL A 99 -7.61 -4.49 -23.37
C VAL A 99 -6.67 -3.35 -23.75
N ALA A 100 -7.26 -2.27 -24.25
CA ALA A 100 -6.62 -1.05 -24.69
C ALA A 100 -6.72 0.03 -23.61
N PHE A 101 -5.58 0.54 -23.17
CA PHE A 101 -5.50 1.64 -22.21
C PHE A 101 -5.22 2.98 -22.90
N MET A 102 -5.92 4.02 -22.46
CA MET A 102 -5.80 5.37 -23.01
C MET A 102 -4.51 6.07 -22.54
N GLY A 103 -3.81 6.70 -23.48
CA GLY A 103 -2.75 7.66 -23.24
C GLY A 103 -3.26 9.01 -22.70
N HIS A 104 -2.39 10.01 -22.60
CA HIS A 104 -2.85 11.38 -22.35
C HIS A 104 -3.69 11.89 -23.53
N GLY A 105 -4.87 12.44 -23.28
CA GLY A 105 -5.73 13.00 -24.32
C GLY A 105 -7.18 12.58 -24.13
N LYS A 106 -7.86 12.27 -25.23
CA LYS A 106 -9.30 11.98 -25.26
C LYS A 106 -9.56 10.55 -25.66
N VAL A 107 -10.67 9.98 -25.19
CA VAL A 107 -11.05 8.61 -25.57
C VAL A 107 -11.36 8.47 -27.06
N ALA A 108 -11.75 9.56 -27.74
CA ALA A 108 -11.87 9.62 -29.20
C ALA A 108 -10.57 9.21 -29.92
N GLN A 109 -9.39 9.39 -29.30
CA GLN A 109 -8.12 8.95 -29.86
C GLN A 109 -7.93 7.43 -29.83
N LEU A 110 -8.66 6.71 -28.96
CA LEU A 110 -8.73 5.25 -28.92
C LEU A 110 -9.78 4.68 -29.87
N LEU A 111 -10.87 5.42 -30.10
CA LEU A 111 -12.07 4.90 -30.78
C LEU A 111 -12.26 5.44 -32.20
N ASP A 112 -11.93 6.70 -32.45
CA ASP A 112 -12.47 7.45 -33.58
C ASP A 112 -11.40 8.15 -34.44
N GLU A 113 -10.24 8.49 -33.87
CA GLU A 113 -9.23 9.33 -34.53
C GLU A 113 -7.97 8.52 -34.95
N PRO A 114 -7.97 7.84 -36.13
CA PRO A 114 -6.82 7.07 -36.61
C PRO A 114 -5.60 7.95 -36.93
N GLY A 115 -5.80 9.25 -37.14
CA GLY A 115 -4.72 10.24 -37.31
C GLY A 115 -4.06 10.67 -35.99
N SER A 116 -4.68 10.39 -34.84
CA SER A 116 -4.10 10.73 -33.54
C SER A 116 -2.86 9.88 -33.23
N TYR A 117 -2.07 10.30 -32.25
CA TYR A 117 -0.90 9.51 -31.84
C TYR A 117 -1.28 8.14 -31.24
N GLN A 118 -2.53 7.96 -30.77
CA GLN A 118 -3.08 6.71 -30.27
C GLN A 118 -3.75 5.86 -31.36
N LYS A 119 -3.82 6.37 -32.61
CA LYS A 119 -4.18 5.63 -33.83
C LYS A 119 -5.54 4.94 -33.83
N ALA A 120 -6.51 5.40 -33.03
CA ALA A 120 -7.77 4.71 -32.82
C ALA A 120 -7.56 3.22 -32.52
N LEU A 121 -6.53 2.90 -31.72
CA LEU A 121 -6.02 1.53 -31.60
C LEU A 121 -7.10 0.52 -31.19
N ALA A 122 -8.06 0.91 -30.34
CA ALA A 122 -9.11 0.01 -29.90
C ALA A 122 -10.08 -0.33 -31.04
N ALA A 123 -10.49 0.67 -31.82
CA ALA A 123 -11.31 0.45 -33.00
C ALA A 123 -10.57 -0.31 -34.11
N ALA A 124 -9.26 -0.09 -34.26
CA ALA A 124 -8.44 -0.83 -35.21
C ALA A 124 -8.41 -2.33 -34.88
N PHE A 125 -8.13 -2.71 -33.62
CA PHE A 125 -8.24 -4.10 -33.19
C PHE A 125 -9.67 -4.65 -33.34
N ALA A 126 -10.71 -3.87 -33.04
CA ALA A 126 -12.08 -4.34 -33.20
C ALA A 126 -12.44 -4.63 -34.68
N ARG A 127 -12.07 -3.75 -35.62
CA ARG A 127 -12.27 -3.99 -37.08
C ARG A 127 -11.53 -5.22 -37.58
N ASP A 128 -10.40 -5.51 -36.94
CA ASP A 128 -9.58 -6.67 -37.21
C ASP A 128 -10.21 -7.99 -36.68
N GLY A 129 -11.33 -7.96 -35.96
CA GLY A 129 -11.99 -9.17 -35.48
C GLY A 129 -11.61 -9.60 -34.07
N TYR A 130 -10.94 -8.73 -33.31
CA TYR A 130 -10.68 -8.94 -31.87
C TYR A 130 -11.87 -8.42 -31.05
N LEU A 131 -12.21 -9.11 -29.95
CA LEU A 131 -13.02 -8.49 -28.90
C LEU A 131 -12.13 -7.49 -28.14
N VAL A 132 -12.57 -6.23 -28.04
CA VAL A 132 -11.75 -5.17 -27.44
C VAL A 132 -12.47 -4.48 -26.29
N TYR A 133 -11.71 -4.19 -25.24
CA TYR A 133 -12.10 -3.31 -24.15
C TYR A 133 -11.21 -2.08 -24.15
N ALA A 134 -11.79 -0.89 -24.06
CA ALA A 134 -11.05 0.37 -24.02
C ALA A 134 -11.36 1.15 -22.75
N MET A 135 -10.35 1.53 -21.98
CA MET A 135 -10.51 2.29 -20.74
C MET A 135 -10.35 3.79 -20.97
N GLU A 136 -11.30 4.60 -20.51
CA GLU A 136 -11.14 6.06 -20.40
C GLU A 136 -10.43 6.40 -19.08
N ASN A 137 -9.48 7.34 -19.11
CA ASN A 137 -8.81 7.78 -17.89
C ASN A 137 -9.68 8.80 -17.17
N VAL A 138 -9.93 8.57 -15.87
CA VAL A 138 -10.69 9.50 -15.02
C VAL A 138 -10.06 10.90 -15.06
N GLY A 139 -10.91 11.93 -15.17
CA GLY A 139 -10.47 13.32 -15.27
C GLY A 139 -9.97 13.76 -16.65
N MET A 140 -9.96 12.90 -17.66
CA MET A 140 -9.66 13.26 -19.06
C MET A 140 -10.86 12.97 -19.99
N GLY A 141 -12.05 13.28 -19.50
CA GLY A 141 -13.33 13.00 -20.17
C GLY A 141 -13.80 14.14 -21.08
N PRO A 142 -14.96 13.98 -21.73
CA PRO A 142 -15.54 15.00 -22.60
C PRO A 142 -15.92 16.29 -21.85
N GLU A 143 -16.11 16.23 -20.53
CA GLU A 143 -16.46 17.37 -19.67
C GLU A 143 -15.28 18.31 -19.38
N GLY A 144 -14.06 17.89 -19.73
CA GLY A 144 -12.85 18.67 -19.51
C GLY A 144 -11.68 17.80 -19.07
N ASP A 145 -10.49 18.39 -19.11
CA ASP A 145 -9.27 17.77 -18.62
C ASP A 145 -8.89 18.37 -17.25
N ILE A 146 -9.17 17.62 -16.19
CA ILE A 146 -8.92 17.97 -14.77
C ILE A 146 -7.93 17.00 -14.11
N HIS A 147 -7.20 16.19 -14.89
CA HIS A 147 -6.34 15.14 -14.32
C HIS A 147 -5.24 15.69 -13.39
N LEU A 148 -4.76 16.92 -13.63
CA LEU A 148 -3.78 17.58 -12.76
C LEU A 148 -4.38 18.02 -11.43
N ASP A 149 -5.62 18.49 -11.42
CA ASP A 149 -6.34 18.85 -10.19
C ASP A 149 -6.60 17.60 -9.36
N LEU A 150 -6.99 16.49 -10.02
CA LEU A 150 -7.12 15.19 -9.37
C LEU A 150 -5.76 14.71 -8.83
N ASP A 151 -4.68 14.79 -9.59
CA ASP A 151 -3.34 14.38 -9.13
C ASP A 151 -2.92 15.20 -7.91
N GLN A 152 -3.13 16.52 -7.94
CA GLN A 152 -2.83 17.40 -6.81
C GLN A 152 -3.64 17.01 -5.57
N ALA A 153 -4.94 16.79 -5.71
CA ALA A 153 -5.80 16.37 -4.60
C ALA A 153 -5.38 15.00 -4.05
N MET A 154 -5.11 14.02 -4.92
CA MET A 154 -4.70 12.67 -4.51
C MET A 154 -3.36 12.66 -3.77
N ARG A 155 -2.42 13.54 -4.14
CA ARG A 155 -1.14 13.69 -3.44
C ARG A 155 -1.27 14.12 -1.99
N LEU A 156 -2.32 14.89 -1.65
CA LEU A 156 -2.60 15.25 -0.25
C LEU A 156 -2.96 14.03 0.60
N TYR A 157 -3.52 12.99 -0.02
CA TYR A 157 -3.86 11.72 0.62
C TYR A 157 -2.76 10.66 0.50
N GLY A 158 -1.56 11.03 0.03
CA GLY A 158 -0.44 10.11 -0.18
C GLY A 158 -0.58 9.24 -1.45
N TRP A 159 -1.52 9.55 -2.32
CA TRP A 159 -1.76 8.84 -3.59
C TRP A 159 -1.30 9.68 -4.79
N SER A 160 -1.50 9.17 -5.99
CA SER A 160 -1.38 9.92 -7.25
C SER A 160 -2.59 9.67 -8.13
N TRP A 161 -2.75 10.44 -9.20
CA TRP A 161 -3.77 10.17 -10.22
C TRP A 161 -3.63 8.75 -10.80
N TYR A 162 -2.39 8.28 -11.02
CA TYR A 162 -2.15 6.89 -11.44
C TYR A 162 -2.67 5.85 -10.44
N SER A 163 -2.75 6.18 -9.15
CA SER A 163 -3.30 5.26 -8.16
C SER A 163 -4.79 4.98 -8.41
N LEU A 164 -5.52 5.98 -8.91
CA LEU A 164 -6.91 5.82 -9.37
C LEU A 164 -6.96 4.96 -10.64
N LEU A 165 -6.09 5.25 -11.62
CA LEU A 165 -6.04 4.48 -12.87
C LEU A 165 -5.67 3.01 -12.64
N PHE A 166 -4.80 2.72 -11.66
CA PHE A 166 -4.47 1.36 -11.26
C PHE A 166 -5.66 0.64 -10.60
N ALA A 167 -6.55 1.36 -9.93
CA ALA A 167 -7.80 0.80 -9.42
C ALA A 167 -8.78 0.51 -10.57
N HIS A 168 -8.93 1.47 -11.49
CA HIS A 168 -9.83 1.36 -12.64
C HIS A 168 -9.43 0.24 -13.59
N LEU A 169 -8.13 0.10 -13.88
CA LEU A 169 -7.66 -1.01 -14.73
C LEU A 169 -7.97 -2.36 -14.08
N ARG A 170 -7.91 -2.48 -12.75
CA ARG A 170 -8.23 -3.75 -12.07
C ARG A 170 -9.71 -4.04 -12.13
N MET A 171 -10.55 -3.03 -11.91
CA MET A 171 -12.00 -3.17 -12.05
C MET A 171 -12.37 -3.59 -13.48
N LEU A 172 -11.74 -2.98 -14.48
CA LEU A 172 -11.93 -3.34 -15.87
C LEU A 172 -11.48 -4.78 -16.16
N LEU A 173 -10.28 -5.18 -15.74
CA LEU A 173 -9.79 -6.53 -15.93
C LEU A 173 -10.70 -7.57 -15.26
N ASP A 174 -11.19 -7.30 -14.05
CA ASP A 174 -12.16 -8.19 -13.39
C ASP A 174 -13.47 -8.31 -14.17
N ALA A 175 -13.94 -7.25 -14.81
CA ALA A 175 -15.10 -7.32 -15.72
C ALA A 175 -14.79 -8.12 -16.99
N VAL A 176 -13.60 -7.93 -17.58
CA VAL A 176 -13.14 -8.66 -18.78
C VAL A 176 -13.07 -10.16 -18.50
N PHE A 177 -12.44 -10.58 -17.40
CA PHE A 177 -12.31 -12.00 -17.05
C PHE A 177 -13.62 -12.66 -16.62
N ARG A 178 -14.69 -11.88 -16.36
CA ARG A 178 -16.04 -12.38 -16.09
C ARG A 178 -16.93 -12.39 -17.33
N ASP A 179 -16.55 -11.71 -18.41
CA ASP A 179 -17.31 -11.73 -19.65
C ASP A 179 -17.16 -13.09 -20.34
N ALA A 180 -18.28 -13.81 -20.47
CA ALA A 180 -18.32 -15.10 -21.17
C ALA A 180 -17.96 -14.98 -22.67
N GLY A 181 -18.07 -13.78 -23.27
CA GLY A 181 -17.60 -13.51 -24.62
C GLY A 181 -16.09 -13.31 -24.73
N ALA A 182 -15.41 -13.06 -23.61
CA ALA A 182 -13.96 -12.89 -23.59
C ALA A 182 -13.23 -14.23 -23.56
N GLN A 183 -12.07 -14.25 -24.21
CA GLN A 183 -11.18 -15.40 -24.19
C GLN A 183 -10.25 -15.28 -23.00
N ALA A 184 -10.71 -15.69 -21.83
CA ALA A 184 -10.02 -15.50 -20.55
C ALA A 184 -8.57 -16.02 -20.54
N GLU A 185 -8.26 -17.08 -21.28
CA GLU A 185 -6.88 -17.63 -21.37
C GLU A 185 -5.97 -16.84 -22.32
N ARG A 186 -6.54 -15.96 -23.14
CA ARG A 186 -5.85 -15.19 -24.20
C ARG A 186 -6.20 -13.71 -24.11
N VAL A 187 -6.05 -13.12 -22.93
CA VAL A 187 -6.21 -11.67 -22.73
C VAL A 187 -4.88 -10.96 -22.94
N GLY A 188 -4.79 -10.14 -23.98
CA GLY A 188 -3.65 -9.24 -24.24
C GLY A 188 -3.94 -7.81 -23.78
N VAL A 189 -2.92 -7.10 -23.29
CA VAL A 189 -3.05 -5.69 -22.87
C VAL A 189 -2.10 -4.77 -23.64
N THR A 190 -2.56 -3.57 -24.00
CA THR A 190 -1.74 -2.63 -24.78
C THR A 190 -2.14 -1.17 -24.60
N GLY A 191 -1.24 -0.26 -24.97
CA GLY A 191 -1.48 1.18 -25.03
C GLY A 191 -0.20 1.94 -25.34
N VAL A 192 -0.33 3.26 -25.57
CA VAL A 192 0.80 4.20 -25.76
C VAL A 192 0.83 5.25 -24.65
N SER A 193 2.03 5.72 -24.29
CA SER A 193 2.20 6.78 -23.26
C SER A 193 1.66 6.30 -21.90
N THR A 194 0.79 7.06 -21.24
CA THR A 194 0.04 6.59 -20.06
C THR A 194 -0.59 5.22 -20.28
N GLY A 195 -1.17 4.96 -21.44
CA GLY A 195 -1.73 3.66 -21.78
C GLY A 195 -0.69 2.55 -21.84
N GLY A 196 0.54 2.86 -22.29
CA GLY A 196 1.67 1.94 -22.26
C GLY A 196 2.07 1.60 -20.82
N PHE A 197 2.15 2.61 -19.94
CA PHE A 197 2.43 2.37 -18.54
C PHE A 197 1.34 1.53 -17.86
N LEU A 198 0.07 1.82 -18.14
CA LEU A 198 -1.06 1.04 -17.63
C LEU A 198 -1.04 -0.39 -18.16
N ALA A 199 -0.66 -0.62 -19.42
CA ALA A 199 -0.49 -1.97 -19.98
C ALA A 199 0.62 -2.76 -19.25
N LEU A 200 1.75 -2.11 -18.97
CA LEU A 200 2.85 -2.71 -18.20
C LEU A 200 2.38 -3.09 -16.78
N VAL A 201 1.73 -2.16 -16.08
CA VAL A 201 1.24 -2.38 -14.72
C VAL A 201 0.14 -3.45 -14.69
N ALA A 202 -0.81 -3.40 -15.63
CA ALA A 202 -1.87 -4.40 -15.77
C ALA A 202 -1.29 -5.81 -15.87
N ALA A 203 -0.35 -6.03 -16.78
CA ALA A 203 0.30 -7.32 -16.91
C ALA A 203 1.13 -7.69 -15.66
N ALA A 204 1.83 -6.73 -15.05
CA ALA A 204 2.65 -6.99 -13.88
C ALA A 204 1.82 -7.48 -12.67
N ILE A 205 0.67 -6.85 -12.42
CA ILE A 205 -0.13 -7.08 -11.20
C ILE A 205 -1.29 -8.06 -11.38
N GLU A 206 -1.68 -8.36 -12.62
CA GLU A 206 -2.71 -9.35 -12.96
C GLU A 206 -2.07 -10.56 -13.65
N PRO A 207 -1.82 -11.68 -12.93
CA PRO A 207 -1.22 -12.88 -13.50
C PRO A 207 -2.05 -13.52 -14.62
N ARG A 208 -3.38 -13.28 -14.67
CA ARG A 208 -4.27 -13.83 -15.72
C ARG A 208 -4.06 -13.19 -17.09
N VAL A 209 -3.45 -12.00 -17.17
CA VAL A 209 -3.10 -11.37 -18.46
C VAL A 209 -2.06 -12.24 -19.17
N ALA A 210 -2.34 -12.63 -20.41
CA ALA A 210 -1.50 -13.59 -21.15
C ALA A 210 -0.29 -12.93 -21.81
N ALA A 211 -0.43 -11.70 -22.32
CA ALA A 211 0.66 -10.97 -22.99
C ALA A 211 0.47 -9.45 -22.90
N ALA A 212 1.56 -8.69 -23.04
CA ALA A 212 1.53 -7.24 -23.05
C ALA A 212 2.38 -6.62 -24.16
N SER A 213 1.83 -5.58 -24.82
CA SER A 213 2.53 -4.75 -25.79
C SER A 213 2.52 -3.29 -25.32
N VAL A 214 3.67 -2.80 -24.87
CA VAL A 214 3.86 -1.52 -24.18
C VAL A 214 4.52 -0.51 -25.11
N HIS A 215 3.83 0.59 -25.44
CA HIS A 215 4.34 1.58 -26.40
C HIS A 215 4.63 2.93 -25.74
N GLY A 216 5.74 3.56 -26.10
CA GLY A 216 6.06 4.94 -25.70
C GLY A 216 6.09 5.16 -24.18
N PHE A 217 6.44 4.14 -23.39
CA PHE A 217 6.61 4.24 -21.93
C PHE A 217 7.48 3.09 -21.39
N TRP A 218 8.75 3.07 -21.78
CA TRP A 218 9.71 2.03 -21.38
C TRP A 218 11.10 2.60 -21.12
N GLY A 219 11.85 1.99 -20.20
CA GLY A 219 13.13 2.49 -19.68
C GLY A 219 13.14 2.45 -18.15
N THR A 220 13.49 3.56 -17.50
CA THR A 220 13.33 3.74 -16.05
C THR A 220 12.60 5.04 -15.72
N MET A 221 11.86 5.05 -14.61
CA MET A 221 11.25 6.25 -14.06
C MET A 221 12.31 7.28 -13.64
N ARG A 222 13.51 6.84 -13.27
CA ARG A 222 14.67 7.70 -12.99
C ARG A 222 15.08 8.52 -14.21
N GLU A 223 15.39 7.86 -15.33
CA GLU A 223 15.82 8.52 -16.56
C GLU A 223 14.69 9.40 -17.11
N LEU A 224 13.46 8.89 -17.11
CA LEU A 224 12.31 9.57 -17.71
C LEU A 224 11.84 10.78 -16.88
N PHE A 225 11.82 10.72 -15.55
CA PHE A 225 11.18 11.76 -14.73
C PHE A 225 12.10 12.53 -13.78
N ILE A 226 13.33 12.06 -13.53
CA ILE A 226 14.32 12.78 -12.70
C ILE A 226 15.33 13.48 -13.60
N GLU A 227 15.97 12.74 -14.50
CA GLU A 227 16.96 13.29 -15.42
C GLU A 227 16.30 14.17 -16.49
N ASP A 228 15.20 13.70 -17.11
CA ASP A 228 14.51 14.40 -18.21
C ASP A 228 13.15 15.02 -17.80
N ARG A 229 13.14 15.64 -16.60
CA ARG A 229 11.91 16.13 -15.93
C ARG A 229 11.06 17.16 -16.71
N ALA A 230 11.61 17.77 -17.76
CA ALA A 230 10.93 18.81 -18.53
C ALA A 230 10.13 18.25 -19.73
N ARG A 231 10.30 16.97 -20.08
CA ARG A 231 9.71 16.39 -21.31
C ARG A 231 8.43 15.60 -21.08
N HIS A 232 8.10 15.29 -19.83
CA HIS A 232 6.97 14.44 -19.47
C HIS A 232 6.00 15.15 -18.51
N CYS A 233 4.73 14.78 -18.56
CA CYS A 233 3.73 15.33 -17.63
C CYS A 233 4.07 14.95 -16.19
N ARG A 234 3.93 15.91 -15.26
CA ARG A 234 4.26 15.72 -13.84
C ARG A 234 3.37 14.67 -13.15
N CYS A 235 2.18 14.39 -13.68
CA CYS A 235 1.33 13.31 -13.17
C CYS A 235 2.03 11.94 -13.24
N GLY A 236 2.97 11.75 -14.16
CA GLY A 236 3.78 10.52 -14.29
C GLY A 236 4.70 10.26 -13.10
N ALA A 237 4.99 11.27 -12.27
CA ALA A 237 5.75 11.10 -11.04
C ALA A 237 4.90 10.45 -9.94
N VAL A 238 4.75 9.12 -9.99
CA VAL A 238 3.99 8.32 -9.01
C VAL A 238 4.68 8.32 -7.65
N THR A 239 3.99 8.79 -6.62
CA THR A 239 4.50 8.91 -5.25
C THR A 239 4.99 7.56 -4.71
N GLY A 240 6.27 7.48 -4.32
CA GLY A 240 6.85 6.30 -3.66
C GLY A 240 7.11 5.08 -4.55
N LEU A 241 6.98 5.19 -5.88
CA LEU A 241 7.13 4.08 -6.82
C LEU A 241 8.60 3.66 -7.02
N LEU A 242 9.48 4.62 -7.28
CA LEU A 242 10.86 4.41 -7.73
C LEU A 242 11.73 3.49 -6.84
N PRO A 243 11.63 3.52 -5.49
CA PRO A 243 12.51 2.71 -4.64
C PRO A 243 12.38 1.20 -4.85
N GLU A 244 11.21 0.71 -5.29
CA GLU A 244 10.95 -0.74 -5.35
C GLU A 244 10.25 -1.21 -6.63
N PHE A 245 9.61 -0.31 -7.37
CA PHE A 245 8.75 -0.65 -8.51
C PHE A 245 9.05 0.23 -9.73
N ASP A 246 10.33 0.50 -9.98
CA ASP A 246 10.75 1.04 -11.25
C ASP A 246 10.32 0.12 -12.42
N LEU A 247 10.24 0.65 -13.65
CA LEU A 247 9.68 -0.05 -14.80
C LEU A 247 10.35 -1.41 -15.08
N PRO A 248 11.70 -1.56 -14.96
CA PRO A 248 12.34 -2.86 -15.12
C PRO A 248 11.89 -3.89 -14.08
N THR A 249 11.67 -3.47 -12.84
CA THR A 249 11.14 -4.36 -11.79
C THR A 249 9.70 -4.79 -12.11
N LEU A 250 8.85 -3.87 -12.58
CA LEU A 250 7.49 -4.19 -13.03
C LEU A 250 7.48 -5.18 -14.20
N ALA A 251 8.38 -5.00 -15.17
CA ALA A 251 8.52 -5.94 -16.27
C ALA A 251 8.98 -7.33 -15.78
N ALA A 252 9.90 -7.41 -14.81
CA ALA A 252 10.30 -8.70 -14.22
C ALA A 252 9.14 -9.44 -13.54
N LEU A 253 8.10 -8.74 -13.06
CA LEU A 253 6.86 -9.37 -12.57
C LEU A 253 6.00 -9.98 -13.69
N ILE A 254 6.28 -9.70 -14.96
CA ILE A 254 5.55 -10.27 -16.10
C ILE A 254 6.13 -11.64 -16.49
N ALA A 255 7.43 -11.84 -16.26
CA ALA A 255 8.14 -13.05 -16.64
C ALA A 255 7.44 -14.33 -16.14
N PRO A 256 7.42 -15.41 -16.93
CA PRO A 256 7.98 -15.56 -18.28
C PRO A 256 6.99 -15.20 -19.41
N ARG A 257 5.89 -14.49 -19.14
CA ARG A 257 4.86 -14.23 -20.15
C ARG A 257 5.39 -13.36 -21.32
N PRO A 258 4.86 -13.52 -22.54
CA PRO A 258 5.25 -12.69 -23.69
C PRO A 258 5.10 -11.19 -23.40
N LEU A 259 6.16 -10.44 -23.73
CA LEU A 259 6.26 -9.01 -23.47
C LEU A 259 6.92 -8.31 -24.66
N HIS A 260 6.30 -7.26 -25.15
CA HIS A 260 6.81 -6.43 -26.24
C HIS A 260 6.85 -4.97 -25.83
N PHE A 261 7.94 -4.31 -26.20
CA PHE A 261 8.17 -2.88 -26.01
C PHE A 261 8.35 -2.21 -27.37
N CYS A 262 7.72 -1.06 -27.57
CA CYS A 262 7.90 -0.29 -28.80
C CYS A 262 8.08 1.19 -28.47
N THR A 263 9.23 1.74 -28.86
CA THR A 263 9.53 3.18 -28.72
C THR A 263 10.13 3.67 -30.02
N ALA A 264 9.42 4.57 -30.72
CA ALA A 264 9.85 5.09 -32.01
C ALA A 264 11.18 5.86 -31.91
N GLN A 265 11.93 5.92 -33.02
CA GLN A 265 13.28 6.52 -33.03
C GLN A 265 13.31 8.00 -32.63
N GLY A 266 12.27 8.76 -33.00
CA GLY A 266 12.09 10.17 -32.64
C GLY A 266 11.23 10.40 -31.39
N ASP A 267 10.95 9.35 -30.61
CA ASP A 267 10.19 9.46 -29.38
C ASP A 267 11.01 10.14 -28.27
N ARG A 268 10.33 10.91 -27.42
CA ARG A 268 10.92 11.57 -26.24
C ARG A 268 11.25 10.56 -25.13
N PHE A 269 10.73 9.33 -25.20
CA PHE A 269 10.97 8.24 -24.26
C PHE A 269 12.25 7.43 -24.52
N ARG A 270 13.35 8.09 -24.94
CA ARG A 270 14.73 7.54 -24.95
C ARG A 270 14.83 6.10 -25.51
N PRO A 271 14.58 5.89 -26.83
CA PRO A 271 14.50 4.55 -27.42
C PRO A 271 15.78 3.72 -27.29
N LYS A 272 16.97 4.34 -27.24
CA LYS A 272 18.24 3.61 -27.09
C LYS A 272 18.34 2.97 -25.72
N GLU A 273 17.99 3.72 -24.68
CA GLU A 273 17.98 3.28 -23.29
C GLU A 273 16.89 2.23 -23.07
N ALA A 274 15.71 2.41 -23.67
CA ALA A 274 14.63 1.43 -23.67
C ALA A 274 15.09 0.08 -24.30
N ALA A 275 15.85 0.11 -25.39
CA ALA A 275 16.45 -1.10 -25.98
C ALA A 275 17.44 -1.78 -25.03
N GLN A 276 18.34 -1.01 -24.40
CA GLN A 276 19.32 -1.53 -23.45
C GLN A 276 18.66 -2.20 -22.23
N TRP A 277 17.62 -1.57 -21.68
CA TRP A 277 16.84 -2.15 -20.58
C TRP A 277 16.12 -3.44 -20.98
N THR A 278 15.65 -3.53 -22.23
CA THR A 278 15.06 -4.78 -22.75
C THR A 278 16.08 -5.92 -22.78
N GLU A 279 17.30 -5.66 -23.25
CA GLU A 279 18.38 -6.66 -23.25
C GLU A 279 18.74 -7.12 -21.83
N ARG A 280 18.73 -6.23 -20.85
CA ARG A 280 18.96 -6.55 -19.42
C ARG A 280 17.90 -7.47 -18.82
N LEU A 281 16.68 -7.50 -19.37
CA LEU A 281 15.61 -8.37 -18.89
C LEU A 281 15.66 -9.79 -19.47
N ARG A 282 16.19 -9.98 -20.68
CA ARG A 282 16.19 -11.29 -21.35
C ARG A 282 16.78 -12.43 -20.52
N PRO A 283 17.84 -12.25 -19.71
CA PRO A 283 18.35 -13.29 -18.82
C PRO A 283 17.29 -13.86 -17.87
N ILE A 284 16.36 -13.04 -17.37
CA ILE A 284 15.27 -13.49 -16.49
C ILE A 284 14.34 -14.47 -17.23
N TRP A 285 13.94 -14.13 -18.46
CA TRP A 285 13.11 -15.03 -19.28
C TRP A 285 13.86 -16.31 -19.66
N ARG A 286 15.14 -16.22 -20.03
CA ARG A 286 15.97 -17.39 -20.34
C ARG A 286 16.05 -18.35 -19.16
N ALA A 287 16.17 -17.83 -17.94
CA ALA A 287 16.25 -18.64 -16.74
C ALA A 287 14.92 -19.33 -16.39
N LEU A 288 13.79 -18.64 -16.59
CA LEU A 288 12.47 -19.13 -16.19
C LEU A 288 11.78 -19.98 -17.26
N ALA A 289 11.98 -19.63 -18.53
CA ALA A 289 11.38 -20.31 -19.67
C ALA A 289 12.31 -20.24 -20.90
N PRO A 290 13.34 -21.11 -20.96
CA PRO A 290 14.35 -21.10 -22.02
C PRO A 290 13.78 -21.20 -23.43
N ASN A 291 12.63 -21.87 -23.58
CA ASN A 291 11.98 -22.15 -24.86
C ASN A 291 10.83 -21.16 -25.18
N SER A 292 10.60 -20.14 -24.35
CA SER A 292 9.55 -19.14 -24.56
C SER A 292 10.09 -17.86 -25.21
N PRO A 293 9.24 -17.12 -25.95
CA PRO A 293 9.63 -15.82 -26.49
C PRO A 293 10.14 -14.88 -25.38
N HIS A 294 11.35 -14.38 -25.55
CA HIS A 294 11.92 -13.37 -24.66
C HIS A 294 11.31 -11.99 -24.94
N PRO A 295 11.44 -11.02 -24.02
CA PRO A 295 11.00 -9.66 -24.25
C PRO A 295 11.56 -9.11 -25.56
N ALA A 296 10.69 -8.57 -26.39
CA ALA A 296 11.06 -7.99 -27.69
C ALA A 296 11.01 -6.46 -27.62
N PHE A 297 11.87 -5.81 -28.39
CA PHE A 297 11.88 -4.35 -28.54
C PHE A 297 11.84 -3.99 -30.04
N THR A 298 10.93 -3.10 -30.42
CA THR A 298 10.91 -2.49 -31.76
C THR A 298 11.06 -0.97 -31.67
N SER A 299 11.67 -0.38 -32.69
CA SER A 299 11.88 1.06 -32.79
C SER A 299 11.61 1.54 -34.22
N PRO A 300 10.32 1.66 -34.59
CA PRO A 300 9.95 2.17 -35.91
C PRO A 300 10.36 3.63 -36.07
N GLU A 301 10.46 4.08 -37.33
CA GLU A 301 10.61 5.49 -37.64
C GLU A 301 9.37 6.28 -37.19
N GLY A 302 9.58 7.54 -36.80
CA GLY A 302 8.51 8.45 -36.37
C GLY A 302 8.69 8.99 -34.96
N GLY A 303 7.65 9.66 -34.46
CA GLY A 303 7.61 10.28 -33.14
C GLY A 303 6.83 9.47 -32.11
N HIS A 304 6.40 10.12 -31.03
CA HIS A 304 5.64 9.50 -29.95
C HIS A 304 4.22 9.06 -30.40
N THR A 305 4.09 7.85 -30.93
CA THR A 305 2.84 7.29 -31.47
C THR A 305 2.76 5.78 -31.24
N TYR A 306 1.53 5.25 -31.24
CA TYR A 306 1.27 3.82 -31.12
C TYR A 306 1.69 3.06 -32.38
N GLY A 307 2.50 2.01 -32.20
CA GLY A 307 2.94 1.10 -33.26
C GLY A 307 1.92 -0.01 -33.49
N LEU A 308 0.84 0.29 -34.21
CA LEU A 308 -0.29 -0.65 -34.41
C LEU A 308 0.18 -1.96 -35.08
N SER A 309 0.96 -1.86 -36.15
CA SER A 309 1.46 -3.04 -36.88
C SER A 309 2.35 -3.92 -36.01
N ASP A 310 3.25 -3.32 -35.21
CA ASP A 310 4.09 -4.05 -34.26
C ASP A 310 3.25 -4.80 -33.22
N ALA A 311 2.24 -4.15 -32.66
CA ALA A 311 1.35 -4.76 -31.67
C ALA A 311 0.51 -5.90 -32.27
N GLN A 312 -0.04 -5.72 -33.47
CA GLN A 312 -0.77 -6.77 -34.18
C GLN A 312 0.11 -7.98 -34.48
N ALA A 313 1.32 -7.76 -34.97
CA ALA A 313 2.29 -8.83 -35.23
C ALA A 313 2.66 -9.57 -33.93
N PHE A 314 2.89 -8.83 -32.85
CA PHE A 314 3.18 -9.41 -31.54
C PHE A 314 2.04 -10.28 -31.01
N PHE A 315 0.80 -9.77 -30.96
CA PHE A 315 -0.32 -10.55 -30.46
C PHE A 315 -0.65 -11.74 -31.35
N ALA A 316 -0.47 -11.60 -32.67
CA ALA A 316 -0.63 -12.72 -33.57
C ALA A 316 0.37 -13.83 -33.28
N ALA A 317 1.65 -13.50 -33.08
CA ALA A 317 2.67 -14.49 -32.74
C ALA A 317 2.48 -15.08 -31.33
N ALA A 318 2.14 -14.24 -30.35
CA ALA A 318 2.11 -14.62 -28.94
C ALA A 318 0.85 -15.38 -28.54
N LEU A 319 -0.31 -15.06 -29.12
CA LEU A 319 -1.61 -15.53 -28.62
C LEU A 319 -2.46 -16.28 -29.64
N ASN A 320 -2.26 -16.11 -30.97
CA ASN A 320 -3.12 -16.78 -31.96
C ASN A 320 -2.83 -18.29 -32.11
N HIS A 321 -1.66 -18.76 -31.66
CA HIS A 321 -1.23 -20.16 -31.79
C HIS A 321 -1.37 -21.01 -30.52
N VAL A 322 -1.86 -20.44 -29.42
CA VAL A 322 -2.09 -21.19 -28.19
C VAL A 322 -3.32 -22.08 -28.39
N ALA A 323 -3.09 -23.36 -28.68
CA ALA A 323 -4.15 -24.37 -28.65
C ALA A 323 -4.67 -24.51 -27.22
N PRO A 324 -5.98 -24.76 -27.01
CA PRO A 324 -6.53 -24.95 -25.68
C PRO A 324 -5.92 -26.21 -25.05
N SER A 325 -4.92 -26.03 -24.19
CA SER A 325 -4.33 -27.10 -23.39
C SER A 325 -5.29 -27.39 -22.22
N ALA A 326 -6.05 -28.47 -22.33
CA ALA A 326 -6.98 -28.94 -21.31
C ALA A 326 -6.31 -29.43 -20.00
N THR A 327 -5.02 -29.16 -19.80
CA THR A 327 -4.22 -29.67 -18.68
C THR A 327 -3.80 -28.61 -17.67
N ASP A 328 -3.92 -27.31 -17.98
CA ASP A 328 -3.63 -26.23 -17.00
C ASP A 328 -4.90 -25.64 -16.36
N ALA A 329 -6.06 -25.78 -17.01
CA ALA A 329 -7.34 -25.27 -16.53
C ALA A 329 -7.88 -26.00 -15.27
N LYS A 330 -7.42 -27.22 -14.99
CA LYS A 330 -7.85 -27.99 -13.80
C LYS A 330 -7.09 -27.65 -12.51
N ARG A 331 -5.99 -26.89 -12.58
CA ARG A 331 -5.33 -26.34 -11.37
C ARG A 331 -5.77 -24.92 -11.01
N ALA A 332 -6.47 -24.24 -11.93
CA ALA A 332 -6.94 -22.86 -11.72
C ALA A 332 -8.42 -22.75 -11.29
N CYS A 333 -9.21 -23.84 -11.38
CA CYS A 333 -10.67 -23.79 -11.16
C CYS A 333 -11.17 -24.32 -9.81
N THR A 334 -10.30 -24.62 -8.83
CA THR A 334 -10.73 -24.94 -7.46
C THR A 334 -9.82 -24.27 -6.44
N GLY A 335 -10.23 -23.10 -5.93
CA GLY A 335 -9.62 -22.54 -4.71
C GLY A 335 -9.26 -21.05 -4.69
N GLY A 336 -9.74 -20.21 -5.61
CA GLY A 336 -9.65 -18.75 -5.41
C GLY A 336 -10.71 -18.30 -4.41
N PRO A 337 -10.38 -17.70 -3.25
CA PRO A 337 -11.40 -17.15 -2.37
C PRO A 337 -12.09 -15.99 -3.09
N ASN A 338 -13.42 -16.07 -3.18
CA ASN A 338 -14.26 -14.93 -3.49
C ASN A 338 -13.94 -13.82 -2.49
N LEU A 339 -13.27 -12.76 -2.95
CA LEU A 339 -12.88 -11.59 -2.14
C LEU A 339 -14.07 -10.69 -1.74
N PHE A 340 -15.30 -11.20 -1.85
CA PHE A 340 -16.50 -10.62 -1.26
C PHE A 340 -17.15 -11.65 -0.34
N GLY A 341 -16.79 -11.59 0.95
CA GLY A 341 -17.52 -12.20 2.07
C GLY A 341 -17.36 -13.71 2.28
N ALA A 342 -16.53 -14.09 3.28
CA ALA A 342 -16.76 -15.10 4.33
C ALA A 342 -15.45 -15.81 4.79
N SER A 343 -15.28 -15.83 6.12
CA SER A 343 -14.38 -16.57 7.06
C SER A 343 -13.09 -17.30 6.60
N PRO A 344 -11.98 -17.23 7.37
CA PRO A 344 -10.70 -17.84 7.02
C PRO A 344 -10.51 -19.23 7.63
N SER A 345 -10.32 -20.27 6.80
CA SER A 345 -9.73 -21.52 7.26
C SER A 345 -9.09 -22.33 6.13
N ALA A 346 -7.96 -21.87 5.56
CA ALA A 346 -7.00 -22.71 4.83
C ALA A 346 -5.74 -21.93 4.39
N ASP A 347 -4.87 -21.48 5.30
CA ASP A 347 -3.64 -20.73 4.93
C ASP A 347 -2.35 -21.17 5.64
N MET A 348 -2.32 -22.34 6.29
CA MET A 348 -1.16 -22.73 7.12
C MET A 348 -0.02 -23.49 6.40
N ALA A 349 -0.09 -23.69 5.07
CA ALA A 349 0.80 -24.65 4.40
C ALA A 349 2.06 -24.05 3.74
N CYS A 350 2.17 -22.73 3.57
CA CYS A 350 3.31 -22.14 2.83
C CYS A 350 4.48 -21.66 3.71
N GLU A 351 4.36 -21.72 5.04
CA GLU A 351 5.38 -21.19 5.98
C GLU A 351 6.42 -22.22 6.47
N ARG A 352 6.33 -23.50 6.08
CA ARG A 352 7.30 -24.52 6.54
C ARG A 352 8.02 -25.17 5.37
N GLY A 353 9.20 -24.66 5.02
CA GLY A 353 10.00 -25.29 3.97
C GLY A 353 11.32 -24.61 3.62
N ILE A 354 12.21 -24.39 4.60
CA ILE A 354 13.66 -24.27 4.34
C ILE A 354 14.41 -25.02 5.44
N PRO A 355 15.09 -26.14 5.18
CA PRO A 355 15.98 -26.78 6.14
C PRO A 355 17.33 -26.04 6.16
N GLN A 356 17.76 -25.57 7.34
CA GLN A 356 19.17 -25.19 7.58
C GLN A 356 20.00 -26.47 7.69
N GLN A 357 20.86 -26.74 6.72
CA GLN A 357 21.95 -27.71 6.86
C GLN A 357 23.04 -27.11 7.76
N VAL A 358 23.23 -27.70 8.94
CA VAL A 358 24.48 -27.58 9.71
C VAL A 358 25.18 -28.92 9.58
N GLY A 359 26.35 -28.92 8.94
CA GLY A 359 27.21 -30.09 8.82
C GLY A 359 27.82 -30.43 10.17
N ALA A 360 27.58 -31.65 10.65
CA ALA A 360 28.30 -32.25 11.76
C ALA A 360 29.37 -33.20 11.22
N SER A 361 30.62 -32.99 11.61
CA SER A 361 31.65 -34.03 11.62
C SER A 361 32.46 -33.87 12.91
N GLY A 362 32.46 -34.92 13.72
CA GLY A 362 33.05 -34.94 15.06
C GLY A 362 34.55 -35.22 15.12
N GLY A 363 35.09 -35.06 16.33
CA GLY A 363 36.44 -35.46 16.73
C GLY A 363 36.59 -35.29 18.24
N HIS A 364 36.83 -36.41 18.94
CA HIS A 364 37.04 -36.50 20.39
C HIS A 364 38.39 -35.91 20.82
N GLY A 365 38.47 -35.35 22.04
CA GLY A 365 39.73 -34.99 22.69
C GLY A 365 39.52 -34.41 24.10
N THR A 366 40.18 -35.01 25.08
CA THR A 366 40.01 -34.90 26.54
C THR A 366 40.68 -33.69 27.20
N GLY A 367 40.09 -33.19 28.29
CA GLY A 367 40.80 -32.68 29.49
C GLY A 367 41.22 -31.21 29.53
N GLY A 368 40.80 -30.47 30.57
CA GLY A 368 41.39 -29.17 30.93
C GLY A 368 40.48 -28.30 31.81
N ILE A 369 40.92 -28.01 33.03
CA ILE A 369 40.24 -27.24 34.07
C ILE A 369 40.45 -25.72 33.89
N ALA A 370 39.45 -24.93 34.31
CA ALA A 370 39.44 -23.50 34.67
C ALA A 370 39.70 -22.43 33.58
N ASN A 371 38.70 -21.58 33.31
CA ASN A 371 38.56 -20.26 33.95
C ASN A 371 37.29 -19.53 33.47
N GLY A 372 36.74 -18.69 34.34
CA GLY A 372 35.43 -18.08 34.16
C GLY A 372 35.31 -17.08 33.01
N SER A 373 34.08 -16.91 32.54
CA SER A 373 33.55 -15.61 32.14
C SER A 373 32.03 -15.64 32.18
N SER A 374 31.48 -14.67 32.90
CA SER A 374 30.07 -14.31 32.94
C SER A 374 29.59 -13.90 31.54
N GLY A 375 28.80 -14.74 30.90
CA GLY A 375 28.12 -14.42 29.64
C GLY A 375 26.86 -13.59 29.88
N ARG A 376 26.95 -12.28 29.61
CA ARG A 376 25.83 -11.34 29.54
C ARG A 376 24.70 -11.89 28.68
N LYS A 377 23.47 -11.90 29.22
CA LYS A 377 22.25 -11.96 28.41
C LYS A 377 22.22 -10.76 27.48
N ASP A 378 21.83 -11.00 26.23
CA ASP A 378 21.79 -10.07 25.12
C ASP A 378 21.14 -8.73 25.50
N ALA A 379 21.96 -7.68 25.57
CA ALA A 379 21.47 -6.31 25.52
C ALA A 379 20.98 -6.07 24.09
N LYS A 380 19.66 -6.06 23.89
CA LYS A 380 19.03 -5.50 22.68
C LYS A 380 19.68 -4.15 22.40
N THR A 381 20.20 -4.00 21.19
CA THR A 381 20.63 -2.72 20.62
C THR A 381 19.55 -1.66 20.83
N LEU A 382 19.94 -0.50 21.36
CA LEU A 382 19.06 0.65 21.66
C LEU A 382 18.34 1.10 20.38
N GLY A 383 17.06 0.76 20.24
CA GLY A 383 16.20 1.23 19.16
C GLY A 383 15.65 2.63 19.45
N GLU A 384 15.30 3.37 18.40
CA GLU A 384 14.54 4.62 18.52
C GLU A 384 13.21 4.35 19.25
N PRO A 385 12.78 5.19 20.21
CA PRO A 385 11.47 5.02 20.84
C PRO A 385 10.34 5.07 19.81
N GLU A 386 9.26 4.36 20.08
CA GLU A 386 8.10 4.36 19.18
C GLU A 386 7.34 5.69 19.26
N LEU A 387 7.09 6.32 18.11
CA LEU A 387 6.22 7.50 18.04
C LEU A 387 4.76 7.08 18.03
N ILE A 388 3.97 7.65 18.94
CA ILE A 388 2.55 7.38 19.10
C ILE A 388 1.79 8.70 18.93
N PRO A 389 1.43 9.10 17.70
CA PRO A 389 0.63 10.29 17.46
C PRO A 389 -0.66 10.32 18.32
N HIS A 390 -0.85 11.41 19.06
CA HIS A 390 -1.97 11.62 19.98
C HIS A 390 -3.30 11.79 19.23
N ARG A 391 -4.29 10.93 19.52
CA ARG A 391 -5.56 10.82 18.79
C ARG A 391 -5.35 10.60 17.28
N GLY A 392 -4.26 9.89 16.93
CA GLY A 392 -3.69 9.85 15.59
C GLY A 392 -2.89 11.12 15.26
N LEU A 393 -2.92 11.58 14.01
CA LEU A 393 -2.24 12.82 13.60
C LEU A 393 -3.15 14.04 13.73
N ALA A 394 -3.65 14.32 14.94
CA ALA A 394 -4.71 15.31 15.22
C ALA A 394 -4.39 16.77 14.80
N LYS A 395 -3.12 17.11 14.55
CA LYS A 395 -2.71 18.41 13.99
C LYS A 395 -2.85 18.52 12.47
N LEU A 396 -2.91 17.38 11.78
CA LEU A 396 -2.94 17.30 10.31
C LEU A 396 -4.24 16.70 9.77
N PHE A 397 -4.95 15.93 10.60
CA PHE A 397 -6.20 15.26 10.26
C PHE A 397 -7.20 15.43 11.40
N PRO A 398 -8.52 15.29 11.12
CA PRO A 398 -9.52 15.30 12.19
C PRO A 398 -9.20 14.21 13.22
N GLU A 399 -9.10 14.59 14.48
CA GLU A 399 -8.69 13.69 15.57
C GLU A 399 -9.58 12.44 15.69
N ASN A 400 -9.01 11.30 16.10
CA ASN A 400 -9.74 10.05 16.32
C ASN A 400 -10.55 9.52 15.11
N THR A 401 -10.13 9.85 13.89
CA THR A 401 -10.78 9.38 12.65
C THR A 401 -9.91 8.43 11.83
N LEU A 402 -10.53 7.67 10.91
CA LEU A 402 -9.79 6.76 10.03
C LEU A 402 -8.70 7.45 9.19
N PRO A 403 -8.89 8.66 8.63
CA PRO A 403 -7.81 9.41 7.99
C PRO A 403 -6.60 9.65 8.89
N ALA A 404 -6.82 10.06 10.14
CA ALA A 404 -5.73 10.30 11.10
C ALA A 404 -4.93 9.03 11.40
N PHE A 405 -5.61 7.90 11.58
CA PHE A 405 -4.98 6.60 11.84
C PHE A 405 -4.27 6.04 10.60
N ALA A 406 -4.88 6.16 9.42
CA ALA A 406 -4.28 5.73 8.16
C ALA A 406 -2.97 6.47 7.87
N ALA A 407 -2.96 7.79 8.11
CA ALA A 407 -1.78 8.62 7.92
C ALA A 407 -0.65 8.27 8.92
N ALA A 408 -1.00 8.06 10.21
CA ALA A 408 -0.03 7.65 11.23
C ALA A 408 0.61 6.30 10.88
N ALA A 409 -0.21 5.32 10.51
CA ALA A 409 0.22 3.99 10.12
C ALA A 409 1.10 3.98 8.86
N ALA A 410 0.72 4.75 7.83
CA ALA A 410 1.50 4.90 6.61
C ALA A 410 2.88 5.53 6.85
N ALA A 411 2.99 6.41 7.84
CA ALA A 411 4.25 7.03 8.26
C ALA A 411 5.10 6.16 9.22
N GLY A 412 4.69 4.89 9.43
CA GLY A 412 5.37 3.94 10.29
C GLY A 412 5.35 4.35 11.75
N MET A 413 4.25 4.95 12.21
CA MET A 413 4.02 5.35 13.60
C MET A 413 2.89 4.51 14.23
N GLY A 414 2.83 4.52 15.56
CA GLY A 414 1.70 3.99 16.30
C GLY A 414 0.47 4.89 16.20
N ALA A 415 -0.46 4.73 17.13
CA ALA A 415 -1.51 5.72 17.38
C ALA A 415 -2.01 5.59 18.82
N GLU A 416 -2.36 6.73 19.40
CA GLU A 416 -3.21 6.78 20.58
C GLU A 416 -4.64 7.08 20.13
N LEU A 417 -5.61 6.43 20.77
CA LEU A 417 -7.03 6.59 20.48
C LEU A 417 -7.88 6.42 21.73
N ASP A 418 -9.06 7.04 21.72
CA ASP A 418 -9.98 7.09 22.86
C ASP A 418 -11.25 6.30 22.59
N VAL A 419 -11.72 5.48 23.55
CA VAL A 419 -12.92 4.65 23.33
C VAL A 419 -14.07 4.97 24.30
N TYR A 420 -15.28 5.02 23.75
CA TYR A 420 -16.55 5.03 24.47
C TYR A 420 -17.48 3.92 23.95
N GLU A 421 -18.45 3.55 24.79
CA GLU A 421 -19.60 2.72 24.42
C GLU A 421 -20.83 3.59 24.19
N THR A 422 -21.49 3.38 23.05
CA THR A 422 -22.79 3.98 22.69
C THR A 422 -23.94 3.34 23.48
N SER A 423 -25.13 3.92 23.43
CA SER A 423 -26.29 3.45 24.21
C SER A 423 -26.78 2.05 23.81
N ASP A 424 -26.51 1.63 22.57
CA ASP A 424 -26.78 0.30 22.02
C ASP A 424 -25.55 -0.63 22.05
N GLY A 425 -24.47 -0.22 22.72
CA GLY A 425 -23.35 -1.08 23.08
C GLY A 425 -22.22 -1.19 22.05
N GLN A 426 -22.22 -0.36 20.99
CA GLN A 426 -21.11 -0.30 20.04
C GLN A 426 -19.94 0.52 20.61
N VAL A 427 -18.71 0.00 20.47
CA VAL A 427 -17.50 0.73 20.87
C VAL A 427 -17.06 1.65 19.74
N VAL A 428 -17.02 2.95 20.03
CA VAL A 428 -16.68 4.04 19.09
C VAL A 428 -15.45 4.80 19.56
N VAL A 429 -14.77 5.45 18.63
CA VAL A 429 -13.54 6.20 18.90
C VAL A 429 -13.82 7.70 18.96
N LEU A 430 -13.73 8.29 20.15
CA LEU A 430 -14.00 9.70 20.39
C LEU A 430 -13.33 10.13 21.70
N HIS A 431 -12.73 11.33 21.73
CA HIS A 431 -12.03 11.79 22.93
C HIS A 431 -12.99 12.31 24.02
N ASP A 432 -13.89 13.20 23.62
CA ASP A 432 -14.77 13.91 24.55
C ASP A 432 -16.01 13.09 24.88
N PRO A 433 -16.61 13.26 26.07
CA PRO A 433 -17.87 12.61 26.41
C PRO A 433 -19.05 13.13 25.56
N LYS A 434 -18.89 14.30 24.93
CA LYS A 434 -19.86 14.89 24.00
C LYS A 434 -19.29 14.95 22.59
N VAL A 435 -20.16 14.82 21.59
CA VAL A 435 -19.79 14.91 20.16
C VAL A 435 -19.61 16.37 19.69
N ASP A 436 -20.02 17.33 20.51
CA ASP A 436 -20.22 18.75 20.16
C ASP A 436 -18.98 19.45 19.59
N ARG A 437 -17.77 19.11 20.04
CA ARG A 437 -16.55 19.85 19.64
C ARG A 437 -16.08 19.45 18.25
N THR A 438 -16.02 18.15 17.97
CA THR A 438 -15.36 17.58 16.78
C THR A 438 -16.33 17.24 15.67
N THR A 439 -17.64 17.25 15.92
CA THR A 439 -18.66 16.87 14.92
C THR A 439 -19.69 17.95 14.69
N ASP A 440 -20.57 17.77 13.72
CA ASP A 440 -21.75 18.59 13.49
C ASP A 440 -22.95 18.29 14.40
N GLY A 441 -22.85 17.28 15.26
CA GLY A 441 -23.90 16.91 16.21
C GLY A 441 -23.79 17.61 17.56
N THR A 442 -24.76 17.32 18.43
CA THR A 442 -24.68 17.65 19.87
C THR A 442 -25.19 16.48 20.68
N GLY A 443 -24.65 16.29 21.89
CA GLY A 443 -25.10 15.25 22.81
C GLY A 443 -23.98 14.42 23.40
N HIS A 444 -24.32 13.61 24.41
CA HIS A 444 -23.38 12.74 25.10
C HIS A 444 -23.29 11.40 24.37
N VAL A 445 -22.08 10.94 24.01
CA VAL A 445 -21.89 9.76 23.16
C VAL A 445 -22.50 8.49 23.75
N THR A 446 -22.43 8.33 25.08
CA THR A 446 -23.02 7.18 25.79
C THR A 446 -24.56 7.20 25.86
N LYS A 447 -25.21 8.28 25.40
CA LYS A 447 -26.67 8.40 25.30
C LYS A 447 -27.18 8.28 23.86
N MET A 448 -26.28 8.21 22.88
CA MET A 448 -26.59 8.10 21.46
C MET A 448 -26.44 6.65 21.01
N SER A 449 -27.31 6.19 20.11
CA SER A 449 -27.14 4.92 19.40
C SER A 449 -25.97 5.02 18.42
N PHE A 450 -25.40 3.88 18.01
CA PHE A 450 -24.34 3.88 17.01
C PHE A 450 -24.80 4.51 15.68
N ALA A 451 -26.05 4.28 15.27
CA ALA A 451 -26.59 4.86 14.05
C ALA A 451 -26.59 6.40 14.10
N GLU A 452 -26.96 6.99 15.24
CA GLU A 452 -26.91 8.44 15.46
C GLU A 452 -25.47 8.97 15.46
N VAL A 453 -24.55 8.29 16.14
CA VAL A 453 -23.12 8.65 16.16
C VAL A 453 -22.51 8.55 14.76
N ARG A 454 -22.88 7.52 13.99
CA ARG A 454 -22.35 7.26 12.65
C ARG A 454 -22.83 8.25 11.59
N ALA A 455 -24.00 8.86 11.81
CA ALA A 455 -24.54 9.89 10.93
C ALA A 455 -23.79 11.23 11.03
N LEU A 456 -23.00 11.43 12.09
CA LEU A 456 -22.26 12.67 12.32
C LEU A 456 -21.02 12.78 11.43
N ASP A 457 -20.70 14.02 11.07
CA ASP A 457 -19.49 14.41 10.36
C ASP A 457 -18.44 14.93 11.34
N ALA A 458 -17.42 14.12 11.57
CA ALA A 458 -16.27 14.38 12.43
C ALA A 458 -15.12 15.11 11.71
N GLY A 459 -15.26 15.50 10.44
CA GLY A 459 -14.16 16.08 9.67
C GLY A 459 -14.38 17.50 9.15
N ARG A 460 -15.61 17.90 8.82
CA ARG A 460 -15.87 19.21 8.21
C ARG A 460 -15.46 20.41 9.07
N ARG A 461 -15.50 20.27 10.40
CA ARG A 461 -15.03 21.31 11.33
C ARG A 461 -13.51 21.46 11.35
N PHE A 462 -12.79 20.41 11.01
CA PHE A 462 -11.33 20.45 10.90
C PHE A 462 -10.92 21.15 9.60
N HIS A 463 -11.46 20.71 8.46
CA HIS A 463 -11.24 21.34 7.16
C HIS A 463 -12.29 20.83 6.14
N PRO A 464 -12.75 21.65 5.17
CA PRO A 464 -13.74 21.23 4.16
C PRO A 464 -13.36 19.96 3.37
N ALA A 465 -12.06 19.71 3.18
CA ALA A 465 -11.56 18.50 2.52
C ALA A 465 -11.91 17.19 3.26
N PHE A 466 -12.26 17.25 4.54
CA PHE A 466 -12.66 16.09 5.35
C PHE A 466 -14.17 16.04 5.60
N THR A 467 -14.96 16.65 4.72
CA THR A 467 -16.42 16.56 4.80
C THR A 467 -16.87 15.09 4.73
N ALA A 468 -17.90 14.75 5.50
CA ALA A 468 -18.48 13.42 5.64
C ALA A 468 -17.55 12.35 6.26
N VAL A 469 -16.44 12.73 6.88
CA VAL A 469 -15.66 11.78 7.70
C VAL A 469 -16.48 11.41 8.93
N GLN A 470 -16.68 10.11 9.18
CA GLN A 470 -17.53 9.62 10.26
C GLN A 470 -16.70 9.31 11.52
N ILE A 471 -17.36 9.29 12.68
CA ILE A 471 -16.80 8.68 13.90
C ILE A 471 -16.62 7.17 13.65
N PRO A 472 -15.40 6.62 13.80
CA PRO A 472 -15.18 5.20 13.57
C PRO A 472 -15.55 4.36 14.79
N THR A 473 -15.86 3.09 14.53
CA THR A 473 -15.83 2.06 15.57
C THR A 473 -14.38 1.74 15.96
N LEU A 474 -14.17 1.19 17.15
CA LEU A 474 -12.84 0.67 17.53
C LEU A 474 -12.35 -0.37 16.51
N ARG A 475 -13.26 -1.22 16.00
CA ARG A 475 -12.92 -2.24 15.01
C ARG A 475 -12.32 -1.63 13.74
N GLU A 476 -12.99 -0.64 13.16
CA GLU A 476 -12.52 0.05 11.96
C GLU A 476 -11.18 0.76 12.19
N ALA A 477 -10.97 1.36 13.36
CA ALA A 477 -9.72 2.01 13.72
C ALA A 477 -8.56 0.99 13.81
N LEU A 478 -8.76 -0.13 14.51
CA LEU A 478 -7.76 -1.20 14.61
C LEU A 478 -7.47 -1.86 13.26
N GLN A 479 -8.49 -2.09 12.43
CA GLN A 479 -8.33 -2.58 11.06
C GLN A 479 -7.51 -1.60 10.22
N THR A 480 -7.79 -0.30 10.31
CA THR A 480 -7.03 0.73 9.60
C THR A 480 -5.57 0.75 10.03
N LEU A 481 -5.30 0.73 11.33
CA LEU A 481 -3.93 0.68 11.88
C LEU A 481 -3.23 -0.63 11.49
N ARG A 482 -3.94 -1.76 11.41
CA ARG A 482 -3.35 -3.04 10.97
C ARG A 482 -3.00 -3.03 9.50
N GLU A 483 -3.91 -2.58 8.65
CA GLU A 483 -3.81 -2.72 7.19
C GLU A 483 -2.93 -1.66 6.54
N ARG A 484 -2.88 -0.46 7.12
CA ARG A 484 -2.11 0.68 6.58
C ARG A 484 -0.70 0.76 7.14
N SER A 485 -0.41 0.03 8.22
CA SER A 485 0.91 0.06 8.84
C SER A 485 1.97 -0.58 7.95
N VAL A 486 3.06 0.15 7.75
CA VAL A 486 4.24 -0.33 7.01
C VAL A 486 5.12 -1.27 7.84
N ARG A 487 4.93 -1.27 9.17
CA ARG A 487 5.58 -2.15 10.15
C ARG A 487 4.70 -2.29 11.40
N PRO A 488 4.90 -3.29 12.27
CA PRO A 488 4.22 -3.33 13.56
C PRO A 488 4.56 -2.09 14.41
N THR A 489 3.54 -1.39 14.90
CA THR A 489 3.66 -0.21 15.76
C THR A 489 2.68 -0.29 16.94
N PRO A 490 2.94 0.39 18.07
CA PRO A 490 2.07 0.34 19.25
C PRO A 490 0.71 1.00 19.02
N ILE A 491 -0.33 0.46 19.64
CA ILE A 491 -1.68 1.05 19.67
C ILE A 491 -2.06 1.32 21.13
N ALA A 492 -2.12 2.59 21.50
CA ALA A 492 -2.49 3.02 22.86
C ALA A 492 -4.00 3.28 22.90
N ILE A 493 -4.75 2.47 23.66
CA ILE A 493 -6.21 2.59 23.74
C ILE A 493 -6.58 3.20 25.10
N GLN A 494 -7.03 4.45 25.09
CA GLN A 494 -7.46 5.15 26.27
C GLN A 494 -8.89 4.75 26.66
N MET A 495 -9.03 4.13 27.83
CA MET A 495 -10.32 3.69 28.36
C MET A 495 -11.04 4.85 29.04
N LYS A 496 -12.10 5.39 28.41
CA LYS A 496 -12.92 6.48 29.00
C LYS A 496 -14.00 5.99 29.94
N GLN A 497 -14.39 4.72 29.80
CA GLN A 497 -15.23 3.96 30.73
C GLN A 497 -14.42 2.77 31.27
N GLN A 498 -14.70 2.34 32.50
CA GLN A 498 -13.88 1.32 33.18
C GLN A 498 -14.67 0.19 33.85
N HIS A 499 -15.99 0.08 33.58
CA HIS A 499 -16.78 -1.06 34.04
C HIS A 499 -16.36 -2.35 33.30
N ASP A 500 -16.40 -3.47 34.01
CA ASP A 500 -15.78 -4.73 33.57
C ASP A 500 -16.29 -5.21 32.21
N SER A 501 -17.60 -5.06 31.93
CA SER A 501 -18.20 -5.45 30.66
C SER A 501 -17.62 -4.69 29.46
N PHE A 502 -17.32 -3.40 29.61
CA PHE A 502 -16.71 -2.58 28.55
C PHE A 502 -15.23 -2.93 28.36
N VAL A 503 -14.49 -3.12 29.46
CA VAL A 503 -13.10 -3.57 29.42
C VAL A 503 -12.99 -4.92 28.69
N ALA A 504 -13.87 -5.87 29.02
CA ALA A 504 -13.93 -7.18 28.35
C ALA A 504 -14.26 -7.04 26.86
N LYS A 505 -15.22 -6.18 26.50
CA LYS A 505 -15.63 -5.92 25.11
C LYS A 505 -14.50 -5.33 24.27
N VAL A 506 -13.78 -4.33 24.79
CA VAL A 506 -12.61 -3.74 24.13
C VAL A 506 -11.50 -4.79 23.93
N ALA A 507 -11.20 -5.58 24.96
CA ALA A 507 -10.20 -6.64 24.87
C ALA A 507 -10.58 -7.72 23.83
N ALA A 508 -11.86 -8.09 23.73
CA ALA A 508 -12.35 -8.99 22.69
C ALA A 508 -12.11 -8.44 21.29
N ILE A 509 -12.48 -7.16 21.03
CA ILE A 509 -12.24 -6.51 19.74
C ILE A 509 -10.74 -6.49 19.41
N VAL A 510 -9.87 -6.19 20.38
CA VAL A 510 -8.41 -6.20 20.20
C VAL A 510 -7.89 -7.57 19.77
N ARG A 511 -8.38 -8.66 20.38
CA ARG A 511 -7.98 -10.03 20.02
C ARG A 511 -8.51 -10.44 18.65
N GLU A 512 -9.78 -10.16 18.38
CA GLU A 512 -10.41 -10.48 17.09
C GLU A 512 -9.73 -9.77 15.93
N GLU A 513 -9.24 -8.55 16.14
CA GLU A 513 -8.48 -7.82 15.13
C GLU A 513 -7.00 -8.23 15.06
N GLY A 514 -6.54 -9.18 15.89
CA GLY A 514 -5.20 -9.75 15.83
C GLY A 514 -4.11 -8.74 16.16
N VAL A 515 -4.35 -7.84 17.11
CA VAL A 515 -3.39 -6.80 17.51
C VAL A 515 -3.06 -6.81 19.01
N ALA A 516 -3.41 -7.87 19.73
CA ALA A 516 -3.20 -8.00 21.17
C ALA A 516 -1.72 -7.92 21.61
N ASP A 517 -0.78 -8.29 20.73
CA ASP A 517 0.66 -8.26 20.96
C ASP A 517 1.26 -6.84 20.96
N ARG A 518 0.54 -5.86 20.39
CA ARG A 518 1.00 -4.47 20.20
C ARG A 518 0.01 -3.40 20.66
N ALA A 519 -1.21 -3.78 20.99
CA ALA A 519 -2.19 -2.89 21.61
C ALA A 519 -2.10 -2.97 23.13
N PHE A 520 -2.29 -1.84 23.80
CA PHE A 520 -2.40 -1.80 25.25
C PHE A 520 -3.54 -0.89 25.70
N LEU A 521 -4.19 -1.28 26.80
CA LEU A 521 -5.20 -0.46 27.46
C LEU A 521 -4.54 0.39 28.54
N PHE A 522 -4.92 1.66 28.62
CA PHE A 522 -4.44 2.57 29.67
C PHE A 522 -5.55 3.47 30.21
N ALA A 523 -5.19 4.35 31.15
CA ALA A 523 -6.03 5.17 32.04
C ALA A 523 -6.42 4.50 33.38
N PHE A 524 -5.79 3.38 33.73
CA PHE A 524 -5.96 2.72 35.04
C PHE A 524 -4.91 3.17 36.06
N ALA A 525 -5.26 3.19 37.34
CA ALA A 525 -4.29 3.29 38.41
C ALA A 525 -3.64 1.92 38.68
N SER A 526 -2.42 1.90 39.26
CA SER A 526 -1.70 0.64 39.56
C SER A 526 -2.54 -0.35 40.39
N ARG A 527 -3.34 0.15 41.34
CA ARG A 527 -4.23 -0.67 42.18
C ARG A 527 -5.31 -1.44 41.39
N ASP A 528 -5.68 -0.95 40.21
CA ASP A 528 -6.73 -1.56 39.36
C ASP A 528 -6.15 -2.58 38.38
N ALA A 529 -4.81 -2.62 38.23
CA ALA A 529 -4.13 -3.43 37.22
C ALA A 529 -4.50 -4.92 37.33
N LYS A 530 -4.59 -5.46 38.55
CA LYS A 530 -4.94 -6.86 38.75
C LYS A 530 -6.33 -7.17 38.21
N ARG A 531 -7.36 -6.39 38.62
CA ARG A 531 -8.74 -6.56 38.15
C ARG A 531 -8.80 -6.51 36.62
N VAL A 532 -8.17 -5.50 36.02
CA VAL A 532 -8.18 -5.33 34.57
C VAL A 532 -7.45 -6.49 33.89
N LYS A 533 -6.29 -6.89 34.39
CA LYS A 533 -5.51 -7.99 33.82
C LYS A 533 -6.26 -9.34 33.90
N ASP A 534 -6.97 -9.59 34.99
CA ASP A 534 -7.83 -10.77 35.14
C ASP A 534 -8.95 -10.81 34.07
N ILE A 535 -9.45 -9.63 33.61
CA ILE A 535 -10.46 -9.51 32.55
C ILE A 535 -9.85 -9.65 31.16
N VAL A 536 -8.74 -8.96 30.90
CA VAL A 536 -8.22 -8.81 29.53
C VAL A 536 -7.24 -9.92 29.12
N GLY A 537 -6.63 -10.62 30.08
CA GLY A 537 -5.73 -11.73 29.83
C GLY A 537 -4.45 -11.32 29.12
N ASP A 538 -4.33 -11.70 27.85
CA ASP A 538 -3.17 -11.51 26.99
C ASP A 538 -2.94 -10.06 26.54
N VAL A 539 -3.99 -9.23 26.50
CA VAL A 539 -3.87 -7.81 26.15
C VAL A 539 -3.03 -7.07 27.19
N LEU A 540 -2.15 -6.19 26.71
CA LEU A 540 -1.25 -5.42 27.58
C LEU A 540 -2.02 -4.37 28.41
N VAL A 541 -1.65 -4.22 29.68
CA VAL A 541 -2.20 -3.23 30.62
C VAL A 541 -1.11 -2.26 31.03
N VAL A 542 -1.28 -0.99 30.67
CA VAL A 542 -0.36 0.09 31.04
C VAL A 542 -1.04 1.00 32.06
N VAL A 543 -0.37 1.22 33.19
CA VAL A 543 -0.93 1.99 34.31
C VAL A 543 -0.37 3.41 34.37
N ALA A 544 -1.19 4.36 34.78
CA ALA A 544 -0.78 5.75 34.91
C ALA A 544 0.21 5.94 36.07
N ALA A 545 1.28 6.70 35.82
CA ALA A 545 2.14 7.27 36.85
C ALA A 545 2.16 8.79 36.73
N ARG A 546 1.58 9.48 37.70
CA ARG A 546 1.53 10.94 37.75
C ARG A 546 2.74 11.55 38.43
N LYS A 547 3.42 10.78 39.29
CA LYS A 547 4.60 11.24 40.01
C LYS A 547 5.68 10.15 40.07
N PRO A 548 6.97 10.52 40.22
CA PRO A 548 8.07 9.56 40.28
C PRO A 548 7.97 8.53 41.41
N GLU A 549 7.35 8.86 42.54
CA GLU A 549 7.26 7.97 43.70
C GLU A 549 6.40 6.73 43.41
N GLU A 550 5.54 6.78 42.39
CA GLU A 550 4.67 5.67 42.00
C GLU A 550 5.44 4.58 41.22
N LEU A 551 6.61 4.89 40.67
CA LEU A 551 7.38 4.00 39.78
C LEU A 551 7.76 2.67 40.44
N ALA A 552 8.19 2.70 41.71
CA ALA A 552 8.57 1.49 42.45
C ALA A 552 7.37 0.54 42.63
N SER A 553 6.19 1.09 42.94
CA SER A 553 4.96 0.30 43.08
C SER A 553 4.54 -0.35 41.76
N ILE A 554 4.73 0.35 40.64
CA ILE A 554 4.41 -0.15 39.29
C ILE A 554 5.42 -1.23 38.88
N ALA A 555 6.71 -1.02 39.17
CA ALA A 555 7.77 -1.99 38.90
C ALA A 555 7.49 -3.35 39.59
N LEU A 556 7.02 -3.32 40.84
CA LEU A 556 6.69 -4.52 41.61
C LEU A 556 5.33 -5.15 41.25
N ASN A 557 4.47 -4.47 40.48
CA ASN A 557 3.15 -4.97 40.15
C ASN A 557 3.21 -5.96 38.97
N PRO A 558 2.91 -7.27 39.17
CA PRO A 558 2.99 -8.25 38.10
C PRO A 558 1.89 -8.08 37.04
N SER A 559 0.78 -7.39 37.37
CA SER A 559 -0.34 -7.17 36.47
C SER A 559 -0.20 -5.91 35.60
N ALA A 560 0.83 -5.10 35.83
CA ALA A 560 1.16 -3.94 34.99
C ALA A 560 2.23 -4.33 33.96
N ASP A 561 1.94 -4.25 32.67
CA ASP A 561 2.90 -4.51 31.58
C ASP A 561 3.79 -3.29 31.27
N GLY A 562 3.39 -2.12 31.75
CA GLY A 562 4.12 -0.87 31.57
C GLY A 562 3.52 0.30 32.35
N ALA A 563 4.18 1.46 32.23
CA ALA A 563 3.75 2.71 32.84
C ALA A 563 3.51 3.80 31.78
N TRP A 564 2.43 4.57 31.96
CA TRP A 564 2.12 5.79 31.21
C TRP A 564 2.46 7.00 32.06
N LEU A 565 3.57 7.66 31.76
CA LEU A 565 4.14 8.73 32.60
C LEU A 565 3.60 10.10 32.22
N TYR A 566 3.20 10.89 33.22
CA TYR A 566 2.82 12.30 33.07
C TYR A 566 3.96 13.27 33.41
N PHE A 567 5.19 12.78 33.45
CA PHE A 567 6.40 13.55 33.69
C PHE A 567 7.54 13.01 32.83
N VAL A 568 8.59 13.80 32.64
CA VAL A 568 9.81 13.40 31.93
C VAL A 568 10.71 12.65 32.92
N PRO A 569 10.94 11.34 32.77
CA PRO A 569 11.75 10.59 33.72
C PRO A 569 13.24 10.91 33.57
N THR A 570 13.97 10.87 34.68
CA THR A 570 15.44 10.77 34.64
C THR A 570 15.87 9.36 34.21
N ALA A 571 17.15 9.18 33.84
CA ALA A 571 17.69 7.85 33.51
C ALA A 571 17.57 6.86 34.68
N GLU A 572 17.75 7.33 35.92
CA GLU A 572 17.58 6.53 37.13
C GLU A 572 16.12 6.08 37.31
N GLN A 573 15.17 7.01 37.15
CA GLN A 573 13.74 6.73 37.24
C GLN A 573 13.28 5.74 36.15
N ALA A 574 13.74 5.92 34.92
CA ALA A 574 13.49 4.95 33.84
C ALA A 574 14.12 3.59 34.16
N GLY A 575 15.30 3.58 34.78
CA GLY A 575 16.01 2.39 35.23
C GLY A 575 15.19 1.50 36.17
N ILE A 576 14.38 2.08 37.06
CA ILE A 576 13.47 1.34 37.97
C ILE A 576 12.51 0.45 37.17
N LEU A 577 11.90 1.01 36.12
CA LEU A 577 10.96 0.28 35.27
C LEU A 577 11.66 -0.71 34.35
N HIS A 578 12.81 -0.34 33.78
CA HIS A 578 13.59 -1.23 32.91
C HIS A 578 14.08 -2.48 33.63
N GLN A 579 14.58 -2.35 34.87
CA GLN A 579 15.02 -3.49 35.68
C GLN A 579 13.88 -4.48 35.98
N ALA A 580 12.65 -3.98 36.08
CA ALA A 580 11.44 -4.78 36.25
C ALA A 580 10.82 -5.26 34.91
N GLY A 581 11.48 -5.02 33.77
CA GLY A 581 11.01 -5.42 32.44
C GLY A 581 9.75 -4.69 31.99
N LYS A 582 9.43 -3.53 32.57
CA LYS A 582 8.23 -2.74 32.24
C LYS A 582 8.48 -1.86 31.03
N ARG A 583 7.45 -1.69 30.19
CA ARG A 583 7.45 -0.70 29.10
C ARG A 583 7.20 0.70 29.65
N ILE A 584 7.79 1.71 29.01
CA ILE A 584 7.67 3.12 29.42
C ILE A 584 7.06 3.92 28.28
N TYR A 585 5.85 4.43 28.50
CA TYR A 585 5.15 5.29 27.55
C TYR A 585 4.98 6.69 28.13
N ILE A 586 5.09 7.72 27.30
CA ILE A 586 5.03 9.12 27.73
C ILE A 586 3.73 9.76 27.27
N SER A 587 3.05 10.43 28.19
CA SER A 587 1.82 11.18 27.95
C SER A 587 2.07 12.43 27.09
N PRO A 588 1.12 12.82 26.21
CA PRO A 588 1.23 14.07 25.45
C PRO A 588 1.09 15.33 26.33
N LEU A 589 0.78 15.16 27.62
CA LEU A 589 0.67 16.26 28.59
C LEU A 589 2.02 16.71 29.18
N VAL A 590 3.12 16.00 28.90
CA VAL A 590 4.46 16.52 29.21
C VAL A 590 4.82 17.66 28.24
N PRO A 591 5.77 18.54 28.58
CA PRO A 591 6.21 19.59 27.65
C PRO A 591 6.66 19.00 26.30
N GLN A 592 6.10 19.49 25.20
CA GLN A 592 6.37 18.97 23.84
C GLN A 592 7.37 19.88 23.12
N ASN A 593 8.65 19.77 23.47
CA ASN A 593 9.74 20.57 22.90
C ASN A 593 11.02 19.75 22.70
N ASP A 594 11.97 20.30 21.92
CA ASP A 594 13.23 19.63 21.56
C ASP A 594 14.00 19.12 22.78
N GLN A 595 14.08 19.90 23.86
CA GLN A 595 14.77 19.49 25.09
C GLN A 595 14.11 18.25 25.71
N THR A 596 12.79 18.24 25.79
CA THR A 596 12.05 17.10 26.34
C THR A 596 12.25 15.86 25.47
N TYR A 597 12.15 15.98 24.14
CA TYR A 597 12.38 14.85 23.24
C TYR A 597 13.79 14.27 23.36
N ARG A 598 14.82 15.12 23.53
CA ARG A 598 16.19 14.64 23.84
C ARG A 598 16.25 13.87 25.15
N CYS A 599 15.63 14.38 26.21
CA CYS A 599 15.58 13.70 27.50
C CYS A 599 14.89 12.33 27.40
N LEU A 600 13.76 12.25 26.69
CA LEU A 600 13.03 10.99 26.48
C LEU A 600 13.83 9.97 25.67
N PHE A 601 14.54 10.43 24.64
CA PHE A 601 15.46 9.61 23.87
C PHE A 601 16.62 9.08 24.73
N ALA A 602 17.23 9.94 25.54
CA ALA A 602 18.30 9.56 26.45
C ALA A 602 17.84 8.58 27.53
N ALA A 603 16.61 8.73 28.02
CA ALA A 603 15.99 7.82 28.98
C ALA A 603 15.57 6.46 28.38
N ASN A 604 15.71 6.27 27.07
CA ASN A 604 15.38 5.03 26.35
C ASN A 604 13.95 4.53 26.64
N VAL A 605 12.97 5.45 26.58
CA VAL A 605 11.57 5.10 26.77
C VAL A 605 11.07 4.20 25.63
N THR A 606 10.01 3.42 25.88
CA THR A 606 9.45 2.51 24.87
C THR A 606 8.69 3.28 23.78
N GLY A 607 7.93 4.32 24.16
CA GLY A 607 7.24 5.14 23.18
C GLY A 607 6.82 6.49 23.71
N VAL A 608 6.63 7.45 22.82
CA VAL A 608 6.26 8.83 23.14
C VAL A 608 4.95 9.18 22.46
N CYS A 609 3.93 9.49 23.25
CA CYS A 609 2.69 10.05 22.76
C CYS A 609 2.82 11.57 22.61
N THR A 610 2.52 12.10 21.42
CA THR A 610 2.78 13.51 21.09
C THR A 610 1.84 14.03 20.00
N ASP A 611 1.51 15.32 20.07
CA ASP A 611 0.82 16.06 19.01
C ASP A 611 1.78 16.47 17.87
N HIS A 612 3.09 16.36 18.09
CA HIS A 612 4.15 16.83 17.18
C HIS A 612 5.15 15.70 16.81
N PRO A 613 4.68 14.56 16.29
CA PRO A 613 5.54 13.40 16.07
C PRO A 613 6.64 13.63 15.02
N PHE A 614 6.39 14.46 14.01
CA PHE A 614 7.40 14.78 12.99
C PHE A 614 8.53 15.66 13.53
N GLU A 615 8.21 16.61 14.43
CA GLU A 615 9.24 17.40 15.13
C GLU A 615 10.06 16.52 16.08
N CYS A 616 9.39 15.62 16.79
CA CYS A 616 10.06 14.63 17.64
C CYS A 616 11.06 13.77 16.83
N ARG A 617 10.61 13.24 15.68
CA ARG A 617 11.46 12.47 14.75
C ARG A 617 12.64 13.29 14.22
N ARG A 618 12.42 14.57 13.88
CA ARG A 618 13.49 15.48 13.45
C ARG A 618 14.57 15.63 14.53
N VAL A 619 14.17 15.83 15.79
CA VAL A 619 15.09 15.95 16.93
C VAL A 619 15.89 14.65 17.12
N TRP A 620 15.23 13.50 17.10
CA TRP A 620 15.92 12.21 17.28
C TRP A 620 16.83 11.83 16.12
N ALA A 621 16.50 12.23 14.89
CA ALA A 621 17.39 12.04 13.74
C ALA A 621 18.75 12.74 13.93
N VAL A 622 18.75 13.94 14.54
CA VAL A 622 19.98 14.67 14.89
C VAL A 622 20.77 13.91 15.96
N GLU A 623 20.11 13.47 17.03
CA GLU A 623 20.77 12.71 18.12
C GLU A 623 21.39 11.39 17.63
N LEU A 624 20.70 10.69 16.73
CA LEU A 624 21.20 9.47 16.10
C LEU A 624 22.42 9.73 15.21
N ALA A 625 22.42 10.82 14.45
CA ALA A 625 23.56 11.21 13.63
C ALA A 625 24.78 11.53 14.50
N THR A 626 24.61 12.28 15.59
CA THR A 626 25.70 12.62 16.52
C THR A 626 26.30 11.36 17.17
N ARG A 627 25.48 10.40 17.61
CA ARG A 627 25.97 9.14 18.20
C ARG A 627 26.75 8.27 17.22
N ARG A 628 26.41 8.30 15.92
CA ARG A 628 27.16 7.57 14.87
C ARG A 628 28.54 8.18 14.60
N THR A 629 28.67 9.51 14.74
CA THR A 629 29.95 10.21 14.55
C THR A 629 30.91 10.09 15.74
N THR A 630 30.41 9.86 16.97
CA THR A 630 31.26 9.75 18.17
C THR A 630 31.75 8.32 18.46
N ASN A 631 31.14 7.31 17.84
CA ASN A 631 31.50 5.89 18.00
C ASN A 631 32.23 5.31 16.77
N GLY A 632 32.66 6.16 15.85
CA GLY A 632 33.40 5.80 14.62
C GLY A 632 34.90 6.04 14.76
#